data_AF-A0A448T5L2-F1
#
_entry.id   AF-A0A448T5L2-F1
#
_cell.length_a   1.000
_cell.length_b   1.000
_cell.length_c   1.000
_cell.angle_alpha   90.00
_cell.angle_beta   90.00
_cell.angle_gamma   90.00
#
_symmetry.space_group_name_H-M   'P 1'
#
loop_
_entity.id
_entity.type
_entity.pdbx_description
1 polymer ?
#
loop_
_entity_poly.entity_id
_entity_poly.type
_entity_poly.pdbx_seq_one_letter_code
_entity_poly.pdbx_strand_id
1 'polypeptide(L)'
;MILQDKRLGKDGQIEYQLDIMSAAVGWFGDRMFTNGASYPQHIAPRGWLRLRFLNGCNARSLNLSTSDNRPLYVIASDGGFLGEPVKLTELPMLMGERFEVLVDASDGKPFDIVTLPVKQMGMTLAPFDQPLPVLHIQPSLALGVKSMPDSLVKLPALPSLAGVQERWLQLMMDPKLDMLGMQALMDRYGHQAMAGMSMDHGNAAGNMAGMDHSKMQGMDHGNMAGMDHSKMDHGSKPFDFSHANTINGKAFDMNKPAFEAKRGKYEKWTISGEGDMMLHPFHIHGTQFRILSENGKPPAAHRAGWKDTVLVEGWRSEVLVRFNHLASADQAYMAHCHLLEHEDTGMMLGFTVAE
;
A
#
# COMPACT_ATOMS: atom_id res chain seq x y z
N MET A 1 -4.12 7.59 -15.46
CA MET A 1 -2.99 6.66 -15.56
C MET A 1 -3.18 5.65 -14.45
N ILE A 2 -3.82 4.53 -14.77
CA ILE A 2 -4.10 3.43 -13.85
C ILE A 2 -2.97 2.44 -14.00
N LEU A 3 -2.22 2.24 -12.92
CA LEU A 3 -1.03 1.42 -12.85
C LEU A 3 -1.38 0.11 -12.13
N GLN A 4 -1.19 -1.04 -12.76
CA GLN A 4 -1.54 -2.35 -12.20
C GLN A 4 -0.54 -3.42 -12.61
N ASP A 5 -0.13 -4.30 -11.71
CA ASP A 5 0.59 -5.51 -12.05
C ASP A 5 -0.35 -6.71 -12.22
N LYS A 6 0.05 -7.69 -13.05
CA LYS A 6 -0.63 -8.99 -13.19
C LYS A 6 0.35 -10.11 -13.48
N ARG A 7 0.02 -11.31 -13.01
CA ARG A 7 0.64 -12.56 -13.48
C ARG A 7 -0.24 -13.17 -14.57
N LEU A 8 0.36 -13.49 -15.72
CA LEU A 8 -0.34 -14.13 -16.83
C LEU A 8 0.25 -15.51 -17.10
N GLY A 9 -0.62 -16.50 -17.26
CA GLY A 9 -0.25 -17.87 -17.60
C GLY A 9 0.26 -18.01 -19.03
N LYS A 10 0.70 -19.22 -19.39
CA LYS A 10 1.21 -19.53 -20.74
C LYS A 10 0.16 -19.37 -21.84
N ASP A 11 -1.12 -19.48 -21.47
CA ASP A 11 -2.28 -19.27 -22.34
C ASP A 11 -2.73 -17.79 -22.39
N GLY A 12 -2.03 -16.91 -21.69
CA GLY A 12 -2.33 -15.48 -21.62
C GLY A 12 -3.46 -15.11 -20.64
N GLN A 13 -4.02 -16.07 -19.91
CA GLN A 13 -5.06 -15.80 -18.90
C GLN A 13 -4.44 -15.24 -17.61
N ILE A 14 -5.24 -14.48 -16.84
CA ILE A 14 -4.81 -13.98 -15.53
C ILE A 14 -4.76 -15.15 -14.55
N GLU A 15 -3.59 -15.36 -13.92
CA GLU A 15 -3.40 -16.36 -12.88
C GLU A 15 -3.64 -15.77 -11.49
N TYR A 16 -4.91 -15.49 -11.19
CA TYR A 16 -5.33 -15.09 -9.86
C TYR A 16 -5.61 -16.29 -8.97
N GLN A 17 -5.05 -16.29 -7.76
CA GLN A 17 -5.36 -17.27 -6.72
C GLN A 17 -5.34 -16.57 -5.38
N LEU A 18 -6.41 -16.74 -4.61
CA LEU A 18 -6.44 -16.48 -3.18
C LEU A 18 -6.03 -17.78 -2.47
N ASP A 19 -4.72 -17.94 -2.27
CA ASP A 19 -4.07 -19.03 -1.54
C ASP A 19 -3.40 -18.52 -0.24
N ILE A 20 -2.84 -19.43 0.56
CA ILE A 20 -2.20 -19.08 1.85
C ILE A 20 -1.05 -18.09 1.72
N MET A 21 -0.33 -18.09 0.58
CA MET A 21 0.75 -17.14 0.32
C MET A 21 0.15 -15.76 0.07
N SER A 22 -0.77 -15.66 -0.88
CA SER A 22 -1.42 -14.39 -1.25
C SER A 22 -2.26 -13.79 -0.11
N ALA A 23 -2.86 -14.62 0.75
CA ALA A 23 -3.57 -14.16 1.95
C ALA A 23 -2.65 -13.50 2.99
N ALA A 24 -1.35 -13.79 2.95
CA ALA A 24 -0.36 -13.22 3.87
C ALA A 24 0.46 -12.06 3.27
N VAL A 25 0.83 -12.14 1.98
CA VAL A 25 1.72 -11.15 1.35
C VAL A 25 1.10 -10.43 0.16
N GLY A 26 -0.15 -10.76 -0.15
CA GLY A 26 -0.90 -10.24 -1.28
C GLY A 26 -0.64 -10.93 -2.61
N TRP A 27 -1.54 -10.73 -3.56
CA TRP A 27 -1.37 -11.17 -4.94
C TRP A 27 -0.60 -10.12 -5.73
N PHE A 28 0.47 -10.56 -6.38
CA PHE A 28 1.31 -9.73 -7.23
C PHE A 28 1.78 -10.50 -8.46
N GLY A 29 2.13 -9.74 -9.50
CA GLY A 29 2.60 -10.25 -10.77
C GLY A 29 4.00 -9.83 -11.13
N ASP A 30 4.42 -10.27 -12.32
CA ASP A 30 5.71 -9.97 -12.95
C ASP A 30 5.57 -8.99 -14.14
N ARG A 31 4.35 -8.58 -14.50
CA ARG A 31 4.07 -7.66 -15.62
C ARG A 31 3.32 -6.45 -15.15
N MET A 32 3.83 -5.27 -15.52
CA MET A 32 3.19 -3.99 -15.23
C MET A 32 2.36 -3.48 -16.41
N PHE A 33 1.19 -2.95 -16.13
CA PHE A 33 0.27 -2.37 -17.09
C PHE A 33 -0.07 -0.92 -16.74
N THR A 34 -0.21 -0.09 -17.77
CA THR A 34 -0.69 1.28 -17.67
C THR A 34 -1.94 1.44 -18.52
N ASN A 35 -3.08 1.71 -17.88
CA ASN A 35 -4.42 1.69 -18.49
C ASN A 35 -4.68 0.39 -19.28
N GLY A 36 -4.18 -0.74 -18.79
CA GLY A 36 -4.34 -2.06 -19.43
C GLY A 36 -3.35 -2.37 -20.57
N ALA A 37 -2.51 -1.42 -20.98
CA ALA A 37 -1.46 -1.64 -21.98
C ALA A 37 -0.10 -1.92 -21.31
N SER A 38 0.69 -2.80 -21.91
CA SER A 38 2.09 -2.99 -21.51
C SER A 38 2.95 -1.86 -22.09
N TYR A 39 3.61 -1.11 -21.22
CA TYR A 39 4.49 0.03 -21.54
C TYR A 39 4.03 0.92 -22.72
N PRO A 40 2.86 1.59 -22.60
CA PRO A 40 2.35 2.44 -23.66
C PRO A 40 3.16 3.73 -23.80
N GLN A 41 2.99 4.37 -24.96
CA GLN A 41 3.44 5.74 -25.22
C GLN A 41 2.26 6.72 -25.17
N HIS A 42 2.49 7.91 -24.62
CA HIS A 42 1.57 9.04 -24.64
C HIS A 42 2.22 10.26 -25.30
N ILE A 43 1.56 10.80 -26.33
CA ILE A 43 2.00 12.01 -27.02
C ILE A 43 1.41 13.22 -26.31
N ALA A 44 2.27 14.13 -25.84
CA ALA A 44 1.87 15.33 -25.09
C ALA A 44 2.34 16.62 -25.80
N PRO A 45 1.67 17.77 -25.63
CA PRO A 45 2.21 19.05 -26.05
C PRO A 45 3.40 19.49 -25.15
N ARG A 46 4.26 20.37 -25.66
CA ARG A 46 5.36 20.98 -24.88
C ARG A 46 4.80 21.99 -23.87
N GLY A 47 5.10 21.79 -22.59
CA GLY A 47 4.57 22.60 -21.49
C GLY A 47 4.36 21.72 -20.27
N TRP A 48 3.52 22.19 -19.34
CA TRP A 48 3.09 21.41 -18.19
C TRP A 48 2.11 20.30 -18.60
N LEU A 49 2.49 19.06 -18.31
CA LEU A 49 1.66 17.87 -18.48
C LEU A 49 1.03 17.47 -17.15
N ARG A 50 -0.30 17.39 -17.09
CA ARG A 50 -1.04 16.87 -15.93
C ARG A 50 -1.30 15.38 -16.05
N LEU A 51 -0.79 14.62 -15.09
CA LEU A 51 -1.02 13.17 -14.99
C LEU A 51 -1.81 12.86 -13.72
N ARG A 52 -2.88 12.06 -13.87
CA ARG A 52 -3.65 11.52 -12.74
C ARG A 52 -3.27 10.07 -12.54
N PHE A 53 -2.49 9.78 -11.52
CA PHE A 53 -2.07 8.42 -11.19
C PHE A 53 -3.08 7.76 -10.26
N LEU A 54 -3.31 6.47 -10.49
CA LEU A 54 -4.00 5.56 -9.60
C LEU A 54 -3.12 4.31 -9.49
N ASN A 55 -2.74 3.93 -8.26
CA ASN A 55 -2.23 2.59 -8.02
C ASN A 55 -3.43 1.65 -7.88
N GLY A 56 -3.68 0.85 -8.91
CA GLY A 56 -4.76 -0.14 -8.95
C GLY A 56 -4.26 -1.57 -8.79
N CYS A 57 -3.05 -1.78 -8.27
CA CYS A 57 -2.54 -3.10 -7.92
C CYS A 57 -3.33 -3.67 -6.73
N ASN A 58 -3.43 -5.01 -6.65
CA ASN A 58 -4.03 -5.68 -5.49
C ASN A 58 -3.22 -5.47 -4.22
N ALA A 59 -1.90 -5.68 -4.31
CA ALA A 59 -1.01 -5.67 -3.15
C ALA A 59 0.27 -4.86 -3.32
N ARG A 60 0.65 -4.51 -4.55
CA ARG A 60 1.93 -3.84 -4.81
C ARG A 60 1.87 -2.34 -4.54
N SER A 61 2.68 -1.85 -3.61
CA SER A 61 3.00 -0.42 -3.53
C SER A 61 3.91 -0.02 -4.69
N LEU A 62 3.84 1.26 -5.10
CA LEU A 62 4.64 1.84 -6.17
C LEU A 62 5.45 3.02 -5.64
N ASN A 63 6.54 3.36 -6.32
CA ASN A 63 7.30 4.59 -6.07
C ASN A 63 7.66 5.25 -7.40
N LEU A 64 6.87 6.25 -7.81
CA LEU A 64 6.98 6.82 -9.15
C LEU A 64 8.08 7.87 -9.25
N SER A 65 8.82 7.86 -10.35
CA SER A 65 9.79 8.90 -10.71
C SER A 65 9.82 9.10 -12.23
N THR A 66 10.77 9.89 -12.71
CA THR A 66 11.02 10.10 -14.14
C THR A 66 12.40 9.56 -14.52
N SER A 67 12.55 9.03 -15.73
CA SER A 67 13.80 8.40 -16.18
C SER A 67 15.01 9.35 -16.23
N ASP A 68 14.77 10.66 -16.30
CA ASP A 68 15.79 11.70 -16.34
C ASP A 68 15.84 12.57 -15.07
N ASN A 69 15.15 12.15 -14.00
CA ASN A 69 15.06 12.83 -12.71
C ASN A 69 14.40 14.21 -12.75
N ARG A 70 13.66 14.56 -13.82
CA ARG A 70 12.83 15.77 -13.80
C ARG A 70 11.76 15.65 -12.70
N PRO A 71 11.48 16.73 -11.96
CA PRO A 71 10.61 16.68 -10.80
C PRO A 71 9.15 16.40 -11.14
N LEU A 72 8.45 15.77 -10.20
CA LEU A 72 7.01 15.65 -10.14
C LEU A 72 6.46 16.75 -9.22
N TYR A 73 5.54 17.58 -9.71
CA TYR A 73 4.87 18.59 -8.89
C TYR A 73 3.48 18.07 -8.51
N VAL A 74 3.35 17.52 -7.30
CA VAL A 74 2.06 17.01 -6.80
C VAL A 74 1.13 18.17 -6.54
N ILE A 75 -0.05 18.15 -7.15
CA ILE A 75 -1.07 19.19 -7.01
C ILE A 75 -2.34 18.69 -6.34
N ALA A 76 -2.58 17.38 -6.30
CA ALA A 76 -3.74 16.79 -5.64
C ALA A 76 -3.42 15.39 -5.10
N SER A 77 -4.13 15.01 -4.04
CA SER A 77 -4.20 13.66 -3.49
C SER A 77 -5.60 13.07 -3.68
N ASP A 78 -5.91 11.95 -3.05
CA ASP A 78 -7.18 11.21 -3.17
C ASP A 78 -8.44 12.08 -3.19
N GLY A 79 -8.51 13.04 -2.27
CA GLY A 79 -9.68 13.88 -2.04
C GLY A 79 -9.62 15.27 -2.68
N GLY A 80 -8.63 15.53 -3.53
CA GLY A 80 -8.53 16.76 -4.30
C GLY A 80 -7.26 17.57 -4.08
N PHE A 81 -7.31 18.85 -4.46
CA PHE A 81 -6.13 19.71 -4.54
C PHE A 81 -5.46 19.97 -3.17
N LEU A 82 -4.15 20.12 -3.21
CA LEU A 82 -3.32 20.58 -2.09
C LEU A 82 -3.42 22.11 -1.93
N GLY A 83 -2.75 22.67 -0.92
CA GLY A 83 -2.65 24.13 -0.75
C GLY A 83 -1.85 24.82 -1.85
N GLU A 84 -0.76 24.16 -2.24
CA GLU A 84 0.24 24.59 -3.22
C GLU A 84 0.88 23.34 -3.84
N PRO A 85 1.51 23.44 -5.02
CA PRO A 85 2.24 22.32 -5.62
C PRO A 85 3.41 21.87 -4.74
N VAL A 86 3.50 20.57 -4.45
CA VAL A 86 4.63 19.99 -3.71
C VAL A 86 5.58 19.30 -4.69
N LYS A 87 6.79 19.84 -4.81
CA LYS A 87 7.84 19.31 -5.68
C LYS A 87 8.50 18.07 -5.06
N LEU A 88 8.50 16.96 -5.79
CA LEU A 88 9.13 15.69 -5.41
C LEU A 88 10.01 15.15 -6.55
N THR A 89 10.99 14.32 -6.20
CA THR A 89 11.74 13.48 -7.15
C THR A 89 11.14 12.08 -7.26
N GLU A 90 10.50 11.62 -6.19
CA GLU A 90 9.93 10.30 -6.04
C GLU A 90 8.57 10.41 -5.35
N LEU A 91 7.59 9.63 -5.80
CA LEU A 91 6.22 9.65 -5.30
C LEU A 91 5.79 8.24 -4.90
N PRO A 92 5.91 7.87 -3.61
CA PRO A 92 5.32 6.65 -3.08
C PRO A 92 3.80 6.66 -3.22
N MET A 93 3.24 5.54 -3.68
CA MET A 93 1.79 5.34 -3.85
C MET A 93 1.36 3.98 -3.32
N LEU A 94 0.45 3.99 -2.35
CA LEU A 94 -0.17 2.78 -1.83
C LEU A 94 -1.32 2.31 -2.73
N MET A 95 -1.73 1.05 -2.57
CA MET A 95 -2.88 0.47 -3.28
C MET A 95 -4.14 1.33 -3.03
N GLY A 96 -4.83 1.68 -4.11
CA GLY A 96 -6.04 2.54 -4.09
C GLY A 96 -5.77 4.05 -4.07
N GLU A 97 -4.54 4.51 -3.84
CA GLU A 97 -4.23 5.95 -3.78
C GLU A 97 -4.24 6.61 -5.15
N ARG A 98 -4.60 7.89 -5.16
CA ARG A 98 -4.50 8.77 -6.32
C ARG A 98 -3.68 10.00 -6.00
N PHE A 99 -2.83 10.37 -6.95
CA PHE A 99 -2.18 11.66 -6.97
C PHE A 99 -2.28 12.28 -8.36
N GLU A 100 -2.50 13.58 -8.40
CA GLU A 100 -2.35 14.35 -9.62
C GLU A 100 -1.05 15.12 -9.57
N VAL A 101 -0.26 15.04 -10.64
CA VAL A 101 1.02 15.71 -10.75
C VAL A 101 1.10 16.54 -12.03
N LEU A 102 1.92 17.59 -11.99
CA LEU A 102 2.42 18.29 -13.16
C LEU A 102 3.88 17.90 -13.40
N VAL A 103 4.22 17.63 -14.66
CA VAL A 103 5.59 17.36 -15.12
C VAL A 103 5.92 18.31 -16.25
N ASP A 104 7.10 18.94 -16.22
CA ASP A 104 7.52 19.85 -17.27
C ASP A 104 8.01 19.07 -18.50
N ALA A 105 7.36 19.28 -19.64
CA ALA A 105 7.72 18.73 -20.94
C ALA A 105 8.11 19.84 -21.95
N SER A 106 8.41 21.05 -21.47
CA SER A 106 8.69 22.22 -22.31
C SER A 106 9.95 22.09 -23.17
N ASP A 107 10.93 21.31 -22.70
CA ASP A 107 12.20 21.05 -23.40
C ASP A 107 12.03 20.17 -24.65
N GLY A 108 10.88 19.52 -24.80
CA GLY A 108 10.56 18.66 -25.92
C GLY A 108 11.33 17.33 -25.93
N LYS A 109 12.03 16.98 -24.85
CA LYS A 109 12.78 15.71 -24.77
C LYS A 109 11.85 14.59 -24.30
N PRO A 110 11.86 13.41 -24.95
CA PRO A 110 11.15 12.25 -24.44
C PRO A 110 11.72 11.79 -23.10
N PHE A 111 10.85 11.26 -22.24
CA PHE A 111 11.22 10.69 -20.94
C PHE A 111 10.18 9.64 -20.55
N ASP A 112 10.52 8.78 -19.60
CA ASP A 112 9.60 7.77 -19.08
C ASP A 112 9.14 8.15 -17.67
N ILE A 113 7.89 7.83 -17.36
CA ILE A 113 7.49 7.60 -15.98
C ILE A 113 7.97 6.19 -15.62
N VAL A 114 8.67 6.06 -14.50
CA VAL A 114 9.17 4.79 -13.98
C VAL A 114 8.57 4.52 -12.60
N THR A 115 8.45 3.25 -12.22
CA THR A 115 8.34 2.87 -10.81
C THR A 115 9.69 2.35 -10.32
N LEU A 116 10.17 2.88 -9.20
CA LEU A 116 11.38 2.45 -8.53
C LEU A 116 11.10 1.23 -7.64
N PRO A 117 12.13 0.45 -7.27
CA PRO A 117 11.99 -0.62 -6.29
C PRO A 117 11.45 -0.10 -4.96
N VAL A 118 10.49 -0.81 -4.38
CA VAL A 118 9.90 -0.51 -3.07
C VAL A 118 10.47 -1.42 -1.99
N LYS A 119 10.33 -1.03 -0.73
CA LYS A 119 10.62 -1.92 0.41
C LYS A 119 9.33 -2.57 0.86
N GLN A 120 9.00 -3.70 0.24
CA GLN A 120 7.82 -4.49 0.57
C GLN A 120 8.10 -5.94 0.21
N MET A 121 7.69 -6.86 1.08
CA MET A 121 7.88 -8.30 0.89
C MET A 121 7.30 -8.78 -0.45
N GLY A 122 8.06 -9.56 -1.22
CA GLY A 122 7.70 -10.07 -2.54
C GLY A 122 7.75 -9.03 -3.68
N MET A 123 7.78 -7.74 -3.37
CA MET A 123 7.64 -6.68 -4.38
C MET A 123 8.95 -6.25 -5.03
N THR A 124 10.09 -6.79 -4.59
CA THR A 124 11.43 -6.53 -5.15
C THR A 124 11.91 -7.64 -6.09
N LEU A 125 11.04 -8.57 -6.47
CA LEU A 125 11.36 -9.58 -7.49
C LEU A 125 11.42 -8.94 -8.89
N ALA A 126 12.30 -9.47 -9.74
CA ALA A 126 12.39 -9.04 -11.13
C ALA A 126 11.01 -9.11 -11.84
N PRO A 127 10.63 -8.11 -12.66
CA PRO A 127 11.46 -6.99 -13.12
C PRO A 127 11.42 -5.73 -12.22
N PHE A 128 10.86 -5.82 -11.01
CA PHE A 128 10.68 -4.71 -10.07
C PHE A 128 11.86 -4.52 -9.10
N ASP A 129 12.95 -5.27 -9.28
CA ASP A 129 14.22 -5.16 -8.57
C ASP A 129 15.05 -3.94 -9.01
N GLN A 130 14.62 -3.26 -10.08
CA GLN A 130 15.23 -2.07 -10.64
C GLN A 130 14.15 -1.08 -11.12
N PRO A 131 14.50 0.18 -11.48
CA PRO A 131 13.54 1.11 -12.07
C PRO A 131 12.87 0.52 -13.32
N LEU A 132 11.54 0.41 -13.29
CA LEU A 132 10.73 -0.17 -14.35
C LEU A 132 9.94 0.92 -15.08
N PRO A 133 10.15 1.13 -16.41
CA PRO A 133 9.33 2.04 -17.20
C PRO A 133 7.86 1.60 -17.24
N VAL A 134 6.95 2.54 -16.98
CA VAL A 134 5.50 2.28 -17.00
C VAL A 134 4.77 3.09 -18.06
N LEU A 135 5.33 4.22 -18.50
CA LEU A 135 4.72 5.08 -19.52
C LEU A 135 5.80 5.91 -20.22
N HIS A 136 5.88 5.79 -21.54
CA HIS A 136 6.74 6.66 -22.35
C HIS A 136 6.02 7.98 -22.69
N ILE A 137 6.62 9.12 -22.37
CA ILE A 137 6.10 10.44 -22.73
C ILE A 137 6.86 10.95 -23.95
N GLN A 138 6.12 11.23 -25.02
CA GLN A 138 6.65 11.80 -26.25
C GLN A 138 6.11 13.22 -26.44
N PRO A 139 6.87 14.27 -26.09
CA PRO A 139 6.49 15.63 -26.43
C PRO A 139 6.39 15.83 -27.94
N SER A 140 5.33 16.51 -28.38
CA SER A 140 5.07 16.90 -29.76
C SER A 140 5.60 18.31 -30.05
N LEU A 141 5.35 18.84 -31.26
CA LEU A 141 5.64 20.24 -31.58
C LEU A 141 4.54 21.21 -31.11
N ALA A 142 3.37 20.70 -30.70
CA ALA A 142 2.29 21.53 -30.20
C ALA A 142 2.69 22.18 -28.87
N LEU A 143 2.32 23.45 -28.69
CA LEU A 143 2.55 24.17 -27.43
C LEU A 143 1.36 23.94 -26.49
N GLY A 144 1.67 23.60 -25.24
CA GLY A 144 0.72 23.38 -24.16
C GLY A 144 0.72 24.53 -23.16
N VAL A 145 0.25 24.21 -21.95
CA VAL A 145 0.17 25.17 -20.83
C VAL A 145 1.58 25.55 -20.38
N LYS A 146 1.86 26.85 -20.27
CA LYS A 146 3.20 27.38 -19.93
C LYS A 146 3.40 27.71 -18.46
N SER A 147 2.33 27.84 -17.69
CA SER A 147 2.38 28.23 -16.29
C SER A 147 1.75 27.18 -15.38
N MET A 148 2.30 27.06 -14.18
CA MET A 148 1.72 26.33 -13.06
C MET A 148 1.40 27.37 -11.97
N PRO A 149 0.21 27.32 -11.34
CA PRO A 149 -0.12 28.24 -10.26
C PRO A 149 0.68 27.93 -9.00
N ASP A 150 1.09 28.97 -8.27
CA ASP A 150 1.80 28.83 -6.98
C ASP A 150 0.87 28.42 -5.84
N SER A 151 -0.43 28.75 -5.91
CA SER A 151 -1.45 28.39 -4.94
C SER A 151 -2.65 27.72 -5.63
N LEU A 152 -3.22 26.71 -4.97
CA LEU A 152 -4.26 25.87 -5.53
C LEU A 152 -5.60 26.07 -4.80
N VAL A 153 -5.73 25.56 -3.58
CA VAL A 153 -6.94 25.75 -2.75
C VAL A 153 -6.59 26.12 -1.32
N LYS A 154 -7.50 26.80 -0.62
CA LYS A 154 -7.33 27.02 0.82
C LYS A 154 -7.74 25.76 1.59
N LEU A 155 -6.78 24.99 2.08
CA LEU A 155 -7.06 23.86 2.98
C LEU A 155 -7.52 24.39 4.35
N PRO A 156 -8.60 23.84 4.92
CA PRO A 156 -9.01 24.20 6.28
C PRO A 156 -7.96 23.73 7.29
N ALA A 157 -7.73 24.55 8.32
CA ALA A 157 -6.91 24.17 9.46
C ALA A 157 -7.54 22.97 10.20
N LEU A 158 -6.70 22.17 10.85
CA LEU A 158 -7.20 21.10 11.72
C LEU A 158 -7.96 21.73 12.91
N PRO A 159 -9.15 21.22 13.26
CA PRO A 159 -9.85 21.65 14.45
C PRO A 159 -9.10 21.20 15.72
N SER A 160 -9.50 21.73 16.88
CA SER A 160 -9.05 21.20 18.16
C SER A 160 -9.46 19.73 18.30
N LEU A 161 -8.54 18.89 18.81
CA LEU A 161 -8.79 17.49 19.09
C LEU A 161 -9.35 17.26 20.51
N ALA A 162 -9.44 18.30 21.33
CA ALA A 162 -9.93 18.17 22.71
C ALA A 162 -11.39 17.69 22.73
N GLY A 163 -11.64 16.56 23.39
CA GLY A 163 -12.96 15.96 23.53
C GLY A 163 -13.54 15.34 22.25
N VAL A 164 -12.73 15.17 21.21
CA VAL A 164 -13.11 14.42 20.00
C VAL A 164 -13.24 12.94 20.35
N GLN A 165 -14.29 12.27 19.84
CA GLN A 165 -14.45 10.83 20.00
C GLN A 165 -13.25 10.09 19.41
N GLU A 166 -12.64 9.20 20.19
CA GLU A 166 -11.53 8.38 19.73
C GLU A 166 -11.98 6.95 19.45
N ARG A 167 -11.41 6.32 18.42
CA ARG A 167 -11.62 4.90 18.11
C ARG A 167 -10.29 4.22 17.85
N TRP A 168 -10.18 3.00 18.35
CA TRP A 168 -9.01 2.14 18.16
C TRP A 168 -9.35 1.00 17.19
N LEU A 169 -8.51 0.83 16.18
CA LEU A 169 -8.60 -0.23 15.17
C LEU A 169 -7.27 -0.99 15.14
N GLN A 170 -7.23 -2.15 15.79
CA GLN A 170 -6.08 -3.05 15.79
C GLN A 170 -6.15 -3.99 14.60
N LEU A 171 -5.24 -3.84 13.63
CA LEU A 171 -5.04 -4.80 12.55
C LEU A 171 -4.26 -5.99 13.09
N MET A 172 -4.66 -7.21 12.75
CA MET A 172 -3.92 -8.41 13.12
C MET A 172 -4.03 -9.47 12.03
N MET A 173 -2.92 -10.14 11.81
CA MET A 173 -2.83 -11.37 11.04
C MET A 173 -2.67 -12.55 11.99
N ASP A 174 -3.33 -13.68 11.71
CA ASP A 174 -3.11 -14.91 12.45
C ASP A 174 -1.62 -15.32 12.32
N PRO A 175 -0.89 -15.55 13.43
CA PRO A 175 0.54 -15.87 13.36
C PRO A 175 0.86 -17.12 12.53
N LYS A 176 -0.07 -18.08 12.44
CA LYS A 176 0.08 -19.27 11.61
C LYS A 176 -0.12 -18.94 10.12
N LEU A 177 -1.04 -18.02 9.78
CA LEU A 177 -1.15 -17.50 8.42
C LEU A 177 0.15 -16.82 8.00
N ASP A 178 0.64 -15.89 8.81
CA ASP A 178 1.87 -15.13 8.51
C ASP A 178 3.07 -16.08 8.29
N MET A 179 3.31 -17.00 9.24
CA MET A 179 4.39 -17.98 9.15
C MET A 179 4.26 -18.88 7.90
N LEU A 180 3.07 -19.44 7.63
CA LEU A 180 2.88 -20.34 6.49
C LEU A 180 2.93 -19.61 5.14
N GLY A 181 2.42 -18.38 5.09
CA GLY A 181 2.46 -17.54 3.91
C GLY A 181 3.89 -17.10 3.58
N MET A 182 4.67 -16.69 4.58
CA MET A 182 6.11 -16.41 4.43
C MET A 182 6.88 -17.65 3.97
N GLN A 183 6.61 -18.83 4.54
CA GLN A 183 7.24 -20.07 4.09
C GLN A 183 6.91 -20.36 2.62
N ALA A 184 5.64 -20.25 2.22
CA ALA A 184 5.22 -20.48 0.84
C ALA A 184 5.84 -19.46 -0.14
N LEU A 185 6.01 -18.20 0.27
CA LEU A 185 6.71 -17.18 -0.52
C LEU A 185 8.18 -17.58 -0.72
N MET A 186 8.86 -17.98 0.36
CA MET A 186 10.26 -18.39 0.34
C MET A 186 10.48 -19.67 -0.48
N ASP A 187 9.57 -20.64 -0.39
CA ASP A 187 9.62 -21.86 -1.20
C ASP A 187 9.47 -21.55 -2.69
N ARG A 188 8.62 -20.56 -3.04
CA ARG A 188 8.34 -20.19 -4.43
C ARG A 188 9.43 -19.30 -5.05
N TYR A 189 9.99 -18.36 -4.30
CA TYR A 189 10.85 -17.29 -4.84
C TYR A 189 12.24 -17.19 -4.18
N GLY A 190 12.50 -17.94 -3.12
CA GLY A 190 13.74 -17.90 -2.36
C GLY A 190 13.99 -16.57 -1.64
N HIS A 191 15.22 -16.38 -1.17
CA HIS A 191 15.63 -15.19 -0.38
C HIS A 191 15.46 -13.85 -1.10
N GLN A 192 15.36 -13.84 -2.43
CA GLN A 192 15.14 -12.61 -3.20
C GLN A 192 13.80 -11.96 -2.86
N ALA A 193 12.78 -12.72 -2.45
CA ALA A 193 11.48 -12.17 -2.05
C ALA A 193 11.53 -11.32 -0.78
N MET A 194 12.62 -11.41 0.00
CA MET A 194 12.84 -10.62 1.21
C MET A 194 13.81 -9.46 0.98
N ALA A 195 14.31 -9.27 -0.25
CA ALA A 195 15.26 -8.22 -0.56
C ALA A 195 14.66 -6.83 -0.28
N GLY A 196 15.41 -5.98 0.42
CA GLY A 196 14.98 -4.62 0.76
C GLY A 196 14.20 -4.50 2.08
N MET A 197 13.80 -5.60 2.72
CA MET A 197 13.25 -5.57 4.07
C MET A 197 14.36 -5.25 5.07
N SER A 198 14.30 -4.07 5.68
CA SER A 198 15.15 -3.72 6.82
C SER A 198 14.51 -4.31 8.06
N MET A 199 15.16 -5.25 8.73
CA MET A 199 14.86 -5.58 10.12
C MET A 199 15.33 -4.41 10.98
N ASP A 200 14.60 -3.29 10.94
CA ASP A 200 14.90 -2.11 11.76
C ASP A 200 14.47 -2.43 13.20
N HIS A 201 15.34 -3.16 13.92
CA HIS A 201 15.17 -3.48 15.33
C HIS A 201 15.38 -2.21 16.16
N GLY A 202 14.35 -1.38 16.24
CA GLY A 202 14.22 -0.37 17.28
C GLY A 202 14.11 -1.04 18.66
N ASN A 203 15.12 -0.86 19.50
CA ASN A 203 15.16 -1.15 20.94
C ASN A 203 15.21 -2.61 21.42
N ALA A 204 16.24 -3.34 20.99
CA ALA A 204 16.88 -4.34 21.85
C ALA A 204 18.41 -4.20 21.80
N ALA A 205 18.92 -3.01 22.12
CA ALA A 205 20.34 -2.83 22.43
C ALA A 205 20.63 -3.45 23.80
N GLY A 206 20.81 -4.76 23.81
CA GLY A 206 21.13 -5.56 24.99
C GLY A 206 21.98 -6.76 24.59
N ASN A 207 23.27 -6.49 24.37
CA ASN A 207 24.35 -7.46 24.52
C ASN A 207 24.62 -8.45 23.36
N MET A 208 25.15 -7.95 22.22
CA MET A 208 25.95 -8.76 21.29
C MET A 208 27.09 -7.91 20.71
N ALA A 209 28.02 -7.46 21.56
CA ALA A 209 29.30 -6.95 21.11
C ALA A 209 30.34 -8.07 21.26
N GLY A 210 30.67 -8.72 20.15
CA GLY A 210 31.83 -9.62 20.07
C GLY A 210 31.56 -10.96 19.39
N MET A 211 31.30 -10.96 18.09
CA MET A 211 31.58 -12.14 17.27
C MET A 211 32.40 -11.73 16.05
N ASP A 212 33.65 -12.18 16.05
CA ASP A 212 34.61 -12.09 14.96
C ASP A 212 34.16 -13.02 13.81
N HIS A 213 34.01 -12.48 12.61
CA HIS A 213 33.53 -13.20 11.42
C HIS A 213 34.60 -14.08 10.75
N SER A 214 35.77 -14.28 11.37
CA SER A 214 36.85 -15.11 10.83
C SER A 214 36.72 -16.63 11.04
N LYS A 215 35.63 -17.12 11.66
CA LYS A 215 35.47 -18.55 12.01
C LYS A 215 34.18 -19.25 11.53
N MET A 216 33.59 -18.82 10.42
CA MET A 216 32.53 -19.62 9.77
C MET A 216 33.06 -20.33 8.53
N GLN A 217 33.88 -21.36 8.75
CA GLN A 217 34.15 -22.42 7.78
C GLN A 217 33.75 -23.75 8.40
N GLY A 218 32.75 -24.40 7.81
CA GLY A 218 32.35 -25.77 8.14
C GLY A 218 31.02 -25.89 8.85
N MET A 219 29.92 -25.76 8.12
CA MET A 219 28.67 -26.45 8.45
C MET A 219 28.36 -27.39 7.29
N ASP A 220 28.59 -28.68 7.55
CA ASP A 220 28.39 -29.81 6.66
C ASP A 220 26.88 -30.07 6.50
N HIS A 221 26.36 -30.00 5.28
CA HIS A 221 24.97 -30.33 4.93
C HIS A 221 24.79 -31.85 4.82
N GLY A 222 25.22 -32.58 5.85
CA GLY A 222 25.37 -34.03 5.84
C GLY A 222 24.62 -34.74 6.95
N ASN A 223 23.41 -34.32 7.35
CA ASN A 223 22.54 -35.21 8.13
C ASN A 223 21.05 -34.78 8.17
N MET A 224 20.30 -35.08 7.10
CA MET A 224 18.83 -35.14 7.14
C MET A 224 18.33 -36.41 6.42
N ALA A 225 19.00 -37.54 6.64
CA ALA A 225 18.52 -38.85 6.19
C ALA A 225 17.92 -39.58 7.41
N GLY A 226 16.59 -39.46 7.60
CA GLY A 226 15.91 -40.25 8.63
C GLY A 226 14.61 -39.71 9.23
N MET A 227 13.99 -38.67 8.67
CA MET A 227 12.60 -38.36 9.05
C MET A 227 11.65 -39.25 8.25
N ASP A 228 11.12 -40.27 8.91
CA ASP A 228 10.02 -41.09 8.42
C ASP A 228 8.75 -40.22 8.31
N HIS A 229 8.44 -39.78 7.09
CA HIS A 229 7.24 -39.00 6.79
C HIS A 229 5.94 -39.81 6.87
N SER A 230 5.98 -41.11 7.21
CA SER A 230 4.79 -41.96 7.33
C SER A 230 3.93 -41.71 8.58
N LYS A 231 4.36 -40.79 9.47
CA LYS A 231 3.65 -40.44 10.72
C LYS A 231 3.31 -38.96 10.87
N MET A 232 3.23 -38.20 9.78
CA MET A 232 2.54 -36.91 9.82
C MET A 232 1.05 -37.18 9.87
N ASP A 233 0.44 -36.86 11.01
CA ASP A 233 -1.00 -36.96 11.25
C ASP A 233 -1.79 -36.21 10.15
N HIS A 234 -2.33 -36.96 9.19
CA HIS A 234 -3.24 -36.47 8.16
C HIS A 234 -4.65 -36.15 8.72
N GLY A 235 -4.83 -36.14 10.05
CA GLY A 235 -6.10 -35.92 10.74
C GLY A 235 -6.39 -34.48 11.17
N SER A 236 -5.45 -33.54 11.03
CA SER A 236 -5.75 -32.12 11.30
C SER A 236 -6.48 -31.49 10.11
N LYS A 237 -7.62 -30.82 10.38
CA LYS A 237 -8.31 -30.04 9.34
C LYS A 237 -7.33 -29.03 8.72
N PRO A 238 -7.33 -28.84 7.38
CA PRO A 238 -6.54 -27.80 6.75
C PRO A 238 -6.75 -26.46 7.45
N PHE A 239 -5.67 -25.70 7.67
CA PHE A 239 -5.76 -24.38 8.27
C PHE A 239 -6.63 -23.48 7.37
N ASP A 240 -7.72 -22.96 7.93
CA ASP A 240 -8.63 -22.07 7.22
C ASP A 240 -8.13 -20.63 7.34
N PHE A 241 -7.54 -20.12 6.26
CA PHE A 241 -7.03 -18.76 6.21
C PHE A 241 -8.09 -17.72 5.83
N SER A 242 -9.32 -18.13 5.47
CA SER A 242 -10.35 -17.22 4.94
C SER A 242 -10.85 -16.18 5.94
N HIS A 243 -10.55 -16.35 7.23
CA HIS A 243 -10.91 -15.44 8.33
C HIS A 243 -9.72 -15.16 9.25
N ALA A 244 -8.50 -15.35 8.75
CA ALA A 244 -7.27 -15.26 9.55
C ALA A 244 -6.74 -13.83 9.68
N ASN A 245 -7.23 -12.89 8.86
CA ASN A 245 -6.93 -11.47 9.00
C ASN A 245 -8.10 -10.77 9.67
N THR A 246 -7.83 -9.84 10.60
CA THR A 246 -8.86 -9.28 11.49
C THR A 246 -8.65 -7.82 11.81
N ILE A 247 -9.74 -7.16 12.23
CA ILE A 247 -9.68 -5.87 12.93
C ILE A 247 -10.30 -6.04 14.32
N ASN A 248 -9.61 -5.58 15.37
CA ASN A 248 -10.04 -5.72 16.76
C ASN A 248 -10.40 -7.17 17.16
N GLY A 249 -9.67 -8.15 16.60
CA GLY A 249 -9.78 -9.57 16.93
C GLY A 249 -10.96 -10.27 16.25
N LYS A 250 -11.59 -9.61 15.27
CA LYS A 250 -12.70 -10.18 14.50
C LYS A 250 -12.41 -10.07 13.02
N ALA A 251 -12.56 -11.19 12.31
CA ALA A 251 -12.72 -11.16 10.87
C ALA A 251 -14.05 -10.49 10.51
N PHE A 252 -14.12 -9.93 9.32
CA PHE A 252 -15.32 -9.27 8.81
C PHE A 252 -16.58 -10.14 8.94
N ASP A 253 -17.64 -9.55 9.51
CA ASP A 253 -18.99 -10.12 9.53
C ASP A 253 -19.94 -9.11 8.89
N MET A 254 -20.34 -9.38 7.64
CA MET A 254 -21.20 -8.49 6.85
C MET A 254 -22.55 -8.20 7.52
N ASN A 255 -23.00 -9.05 8.45
CA ASN A 255 -24.30 -8.89 9.11
C ASN A 255 -24.19 -8.11 10.44
N LYS A 256 -22.98 -7.74 10.88
CA LYS A 256 -22.75 -7.11 12.18
C LYS A 256 -21.78 -5.94 12.07
N PRO A 257 -22.29 -4.72 11.82
CA PRO A 257 -21.49 -3.51 11.94
C PRO A 257 -20.81 -3.42 13.31
N ALA A 258 -19.54 -3.06 13.34
CA ALA A 258 -18.70 -3.05 14.54
C ALA A 258 -19.08 -1.92 15.51
N PHE A 259 -19.51 -0.77 14.99
CA PHE A 259 -19.93 0.39 15.77
C PHE A 259 -20.77 1.37 14.93
N GLU A 260 -21.32 2.37 15.61
CA GLU A 260 -21.98 3.53 15.01
C GLU A 260 -21.09 4.77 15.15
N ALA A 261 -20.86 5.48 14.03
CA ALA A 261 -20.26 6.81 13.99
C ALA A 261 -21.33 7.91 13.88
N LYS A 262 -21.02 9.12 14.35
CA LYS A 262 -21.97 10.25 14.34
C LYS A 262 -21.81 11.14 13.12
N ARG A 263 -22.90 11.38 12.41
CA ARG A 263 -22.94 12.24 11.22
C ARG A 263 -22.50 13.65 11.57
N GLY A 264 -21.64 14.21 10.74
CA GLY A 264 -21.18 15.60 10.81
C GLY A 264 -20.26 15.91 11.99
N LYS A 265 -19.89 14.94 12.83
CA LYS A 265 -18.91 15.09 13.91
C LYS A 265 -17.54 14.60 13.48
N TYR A 266 -16.50 15.27 13.97
CA TYR A 266 -15.15 14.78 13.82
C TYR A 266 -14.91 13.65 14.82
N GLU A 267 -14.18 12.63 14.38
CA GLU A 267 -13.66 11.56 15.23
C GLU A 267 -12.17 11.35 14.90
N LYS A 268 -11.38 10.98 15.91
CA LYS A 268 -9.99 10.58 15.74
C LYS A 268 -9.92 9.07 15.73
N TRP A 269 -9.50 8.48 14.62
CA TRP A 269 -9.32 7.03 14.53
C TRP A 269 -7.83 6.73 14.56
N THR A 270 -7.43 5.86 15.49
CA THR A 270 -6.07 5.31 15.58
C THR A 270 -6.10 3.91 15.04
N ILE A 271 -5.32 3.66 13.98
CA ILE A 271 -5.18 2.38 13.32
C ILE A 271 -3.79 1.85 13.62
N SER A 272 -3.70 0.68 14.26
CA SER A 272 -2.45 0.06 14.65
C SER A 272 -2.21 -1.22 13.86
N GLY A 273 -1.03 -1.32 13.26
CA GLY A 273 -0.47 -2.57 12.71
C GLY A 273 0.61 -3.16 13.63
N GLU A 274 0.71 -2.71 14.88
CA GLU A 274 1.60 -3.37 15.84
C GLU A 274 1.16 -4.82 16.04
N GLY A 275 2.03 -5.78 15.71
CA GLY A 275 1.73 -7.20 15.79
C GLY A 275 2.22 -7.97 14.56
N ASP A 276 2.31 -7.30 13.41
CA ASP A 276 2.92 -7.80 12.19
C ASP A 276 3.74 -6.72 11.48
N MET A 277 4.48 -7.09 10.45
CA MET A 277 5.33 -6.18 9.67
C MET A 277 4.82 -6.00 8.24
N MET A 278 3.56 -6.36 7.97
CA MET A 278 2.99 -6.24 6.63
C MET A 278 2.53 -4.81 6.36
N LEU A 279 2.53 -4.46 5.09
CA LEU A 279 2.04 -3.19 4.59
C LEU A 279 0.50 -3.22 4.55
N HIS A 280 -0.14 -2.33 5.31
CA HIS A 280 -1.61 -2.17 5.30
C HIS A 280 -2.01 -0.75 4.90
N PRO A 281 -2.33 -0.49 3.62
CA PRO A 281 -2.96 0.77 3.24
C PRO A 281 -4.39 0.78 3.77
N PHE A 282 -4.64 1.50 4.85
CA PHE A 282 -5.96 1.49 5.49
C PHE A 282 -6.89 2.51 4.84
N HIS A 283 -8.01 2.03 4.29
CA HIS A 283 -9.01 2.81 3.58
C HIS A 283 -10.32 2.91 4.38
N ILE A 284 -10.98 4.08 4.33
CA ILE A 284 -12.24 4.35 5.04
C ILE A 284 -13.26 4.93 4.08
N HIS A 285 -14.40 4.25 3.93
CA HIS A 285 -15.49 4.67 3.05
C HIS A 285 -16.22 5.91 3.59
N GLY A 286 -16.94 6.62 2.71
CA GLY A 286 -17.88 7.68 3.12
C GLY A 286 -17.23 8.98 3.60
N THR A 287 -15.90 9.10 3.55
CA THR A 287 -15.17 10.28 4.01
C THR A 287 -13.95 10.56 3.13
N GLN A 288 -13.51 11.82 3.16
CA GLN A 288 -12.11 12.19 2.93
C GLN A 288 -11.61 12.73 4.28
N PHE A 289 -10.49 12.21 4.76
CA PHE A 289 -9.93 12.53 6.07
C PHE A 289 -8.63 13.33 5.98
N ARG A 290 -8.19 13.80 7.14
CA ARG A 290 -6.87 14.42 7.31
C ARG A 290 -6.00 13.46 8.12
N ILE A 291 -4.80 13.18 7.65
CA ILE A 291 -3.84 12.40 8.41
C ILE A 291 -3.24 13.29 9.51
N LEU A 292 -3.26 12.81 10.76
CA LEU A 292 -2.62 13.46 11.91
C LEU A 292 -1.22 12.90 12.14
N SER A 293 -1.09 11.57 12.03
CA SER A 293 0.16 10.82 12.10
C SER A 293 0.09 9.69 11.08
N GLU A 294 1.13 9.53 10.27
CA GLU A 294 1.29 8.43 9.32
C GLU A 294 2.46 7.57 9.77
N ASN A 295 2.15 6.37 10.25
CA ASN A 295 3.07 5.38 10.76
C ASN A 295 4.09 5.97 11.76
N GLY A 296 3.58 6.75 12.73
CA GLY A 296 4.35 7.37 13.81
C GLY A 296 5.03 8.69 13.47
N LYS A 297 4.86 9.22 12.26
CA LYS A 297 5.46 10.48 11.81
C LYS A 297 4.40 11.47 11.34
N PRO A 298 4.63 12.79 11.40
CA PRO A 298 3.78 13.74 10.70
C PRO A 298 3.70 13.40 9.20
N PRO A 299 2.53 13.55 8.54
CA PRO A 299 2.40 13.23 7.13
C PRO A 299 3.29 14.14 6.29
N ALA A 300 3.87 13.59 5.21
CA ALA A 300 4.59 14.39 4.23
C ALA A 300 3.66 15.48 3.62
N ALA A 301 4.22 16.60 3.17
CA ALA A 301 3.44 17.74 2.71
C ALA A 301 2.41 17.38 1.61
N HIS A 302 2.79 16.52 0.66
CA HIS A 302 1.89 16.06 -0.41
C HIS A 302 0.78 15.11 0.06
N ARG A 303 0.88 14.58 1.29
CA ARG A 303 -0.08 13.66 1.94
C ARG A 303 -0.92 14.35 3.03
N ALA A 304 -0.58 15.59 3.39
CA ALA A 304 -1.25 16.36 4.45
C ALA A 304 -2.60 16.99 4.01
N GLY A 305 -2.97 16.82 2.74
CA GLY A 305 -4.26 17.24 2.16
C GLY A 305 -5.42 16.31 2.53
N TRP A 306 -6.36 16.15 1.60
CA TRP A 306 -7.48 15.23 1.74
C TRP A 306 -7.10 13.82 1.24
N LYS A 307 -7.25 12.83 2.12
CA LYS A 307 -6.89 11.43 1.88
C LYS A 307 -8.07 10.52 2.19
N ASP A 308 -8.12 9.37 1.54
CA ASP A 308 -8.99 8.27 1.95
C ASP A 308 -8.22 6.98 2.26
N THR A 309 -6.91 6.96 2.03
CA THR A 309 -5.99 5.90 2.45
C THR A 309 -4.88 6.45 3.37
N VAL A 310 -4.45 5.67 4.36
CA VAL A 310 -3.29 5.98 5.22
C VAL A 310 -2.39 4.74 5.36
N LEU A 311 -1.07 4.94 5.36
CA LEU A 311 -0.11 3.86 5.59
C LEU A 311 -0.22 3.31 7.02
N VAL A 312 -0.26 2.00 7.20
CA VAL A 312 -0.05 1.34 8.50
C VAL A 312 0.89 0.16 8.27
N GLU A 313 2.05 0.14 8.95
CA GLU A 313 3.06 -0.91 8.76
C GLU A 313 3.92 -1.04 10.02
N GLY A 314 3.68 -2.08 10.83
CA GLY A 314 4.40 -2.33 12.10
C GLY A 314 4.21 -1.27 13.19
N TRP A 315 3.44 -0.21 12.94
CA TRP A 315 3.20 0.88 13.87
C TRP A 315 1.79 1.46 13.72
N ARG A 316 1.58 2.69 14.20
CA ARG A 316 0.28 3.36 14.30
C ARG A 316 0.16 4.55 13.37
N SER A 317 -1.02 4.69 12.79
CA SER A 317 -1.49 5.91 12.12
C SER A 317 -2.72 6.49 12.80
N GLU A 318 -2.86 7.80 12.70
CA GLU A 318 -3.98 8.53 13.28
C GLU A 318 -4.60 9.43 12.20
N VAL A 319 -5.92 9.33 12.04
CA VAL A 319 -6.68 10.11 11.06
C VAL A 319 -7.84 10.83 11.72
N LEU A 320 -8.16 12.00 11.19
CA LEU A 320 -9.32 12.80 11.58
C LEU A 320 -10.41 12.65 10.52
N VAL A 321 -11.45 11.89 10.85
CA VAL A 321 -12.56 11.54 9.95
C VAL A 321 -13.81 12.37 10.26
N ARG A 322 -14.67 12.56 9.25
CA ARG A 322 -16.01 13.15 9.42
C ARG A 322 -16.95 12.64 8.34
N PHE A 323 -18.02 11.99 8.74
CA PHE A 323 -19.00 11.41 7.82
C PHE A 323 -20.19 12.35 7.63
N ASN A 324 -20.45 12.80 6.41
CA ASN A 324 -21.55 13.75 6.13
C ASN A 324 -22.85 13.07 5.67
N HIS A 325 -22.81 11.76 5.43
CA HIS A 325 -23.91 10.97 4.90
C HIS A 325 -24.22 9.82 5.86
N LEU A 326 -25.49 9.44 5.93
CA LEU A 326 -25.95 8.32 6.75
C LEU A 326 -25.58 6.99 6.09
N ALA A 327 -25.37 5.97 6.90
CA ALA A 327 -25.16 4.58 6.47
C ALA A 327 -25.90 3.66 7.44
N SER A 328 -26.94 2.99 6.96
CA SER A 328 -27.74 2.04 7.74
C SER A 328 -27.01 0.69 7.85
N ALA A 329 -27.51 -0.22 8.69
CA ALA A 329 -26.86 -1.52 8.90
C ALA A 329 -26.88 -2.42 7.64
N ASP A 330 -27.89 -2.28 6.78
CA ASP A 330 -28.00 -2.97 5.48
C ASP A 330 -27.17 -2.33 4.37
N GLN A 331 -26.67 -1.10 4.59
CA GLN A 331 -25.82 -0.35 3.67
C GLN A 331 -24.66 0.30 4.43
N ALA A 332 -24.01 -0.48 5.29
CA ALA A 332 -22.95 0.01 6.16
C ALA A 332 -21.74 0.47 5.33
N TYR A 333 -21.00 1.46 5.84
CA TYR A 333 -19.69 1.80 5.30
C TYR A 333 -18.64 0.79 5.74
N MET A 334 -17.57 0.64 4.95
CA MET A 334 -16.44 -0.20 5.30
C MET A 334 -15.22 0.61 5.73
N ALA A 335 -14.42 0.01 6.61
CA ALA A 335 -13.05 0.43 6.89
C ALA A 335 -12.16 -0.82 6.84
N HIS A 336 -11.14 -0.82 5.99
CA HIS A 336 -10.42 -2.04 5.64
C HIS A 336 -8.99 -1.78 5.18
N CYS A 337 -8.17 -2.82 5.22
CA CYS A 337 -6.92 -2.84 4.48
C CYS A 337 -7.21 -2.89 2.98
N HIS A 338 -6.48 -2.11 2.18
CA HIS A 338 -6.60 -2.07 0.72
C HIS A 338 -5.51 -2.90 0.02
N LEU A 339 -4.78 -3.73 0.78
CA LEU A 339 -4.18 -4.95 0.26
C LEU A 339 -5.33 -5.96 0.14
N LEU A 340 -5.79 -6.20 -1.10
CA LEU A 340 -7.12 -6.81 -1.32
C LEU A 340 -7.24 -8.22 -0.74
N GLU A 341 -6.16 -9.01 -0.74
CA GLU A 341 -6.20 -10.34 -0.16
C GLU A 341 -6.34 -10.32 1.37
N HIS A 342 -5.88 -9.25 2.05
CA HIS A 342 -6.14 -9.07 3.48
C HIS A 342 -7.60 -8.70 3.75
N GLU A 343 -8.20 -7.86 2.90
CA GLU A 343 -9.64 -7.53 2.94
C GLU A 343 -10.49 -8.79 2.80
N ASP A 344 -10.26 -9.57 1.73
CA ASP A 344 -11.01 -10.78 1.38
C ASP A 344 -10.90 -11.89 2.42
N THR A 345 -9.84 -11.87 3.25
CA THR A 345 -9.61 -12.83 4.34
C THR A 345 -9.91 -12.29 5.73
N GLY A 346 -10.59 -11.13 5.79
CA GLY A 346 -11.29 -10.65 6.98
C GLY A 346 -10.80 -9.32 7.57
N MET A 347 -9.77 -8.67 7.01
CA MET A 347 -9.24 -7.37 7.50
C MET A 347 -10.12 -6.18 7.09
N MET A 348 -11.40 -6.29 7.42
CA MET A 348 -12.44 -5.32 7.14
C MET A 348 -13.44 -5.29 8.30
N LEU A 349 -13.99 -4.11 8.56
CA LEU A 349 -15.17 -3.96 9.41
C LEU A 349 -16.22 -3.12 8.70
N GLY A 350 -17.49 -3.40 8.98
CA GLY A 350 -18.61 -2.52 8.66
C GLY A 350 -18.90 -1.56 9.82
N PHE A 351 -19.36 -0.35 9.54
CA PHE A 351 -19.86 0.59 10.54
C PHE A 351 -21.04 1.40 9.99
N THR A 352 -21.95 1.79 10.89
CA THR A 352 -23.09 2.65 10.55
C THR A 352 -22.76 4.12 10.79
N VAL A 353 -23.50 5.01 10.13
CA VAL A 353 -23.48 6.45 10.43
C VAL A 353 -24.90 6.91 10.69
N ALA A 354 -25.13 7.40 11.91
CA ALA A 354 -26.42 7.87 12.39
C ALA A 354 -26.36 9.35 12.84
N GLU A 355 -27.51 9.92 13.18
CA GLU A 355 -27.66 11.29 13.67
C GLU A 355 -26.88 11.58 14.97
#